data_AF-A0A061AL66-F1
#
_entry.id   AF-A0A061AL66-F1
#
_cell.length_a   1.000
_cell.length_b   1.000
_cell.length_c   1.000
_cell.angle_alpha   90.00
_cell.angle_beta   90.00
_cell.angle_gamma   90.00
#
_symmetry.space_group_name_H-M   'P 1'
#
loop_
_entity.id
_entity.type
_entity.pdbx_description
1 polymer ?
#
loop_
_entity_poly.entity_id
_entity_poly.type
_entity_poly.pdbx_seq_one_letter_code
_entity_poly.pdbx_strand_id
1 'polypeptide(L)'
;MVSLLDTYDLVDKAERLVGQHRLKEASQLYAEAARQFKKQVSSSENKEIQSALTLLSDQYTKRSEELLVLDRTKAKLPVAPTSSTPPSPTARTRHESSSISSSLASARGGTMSVNLSDTAILYGDDNTSSGDPVTRFQVAVYNLIRAPNVTIGTELQPMKQIKPSGKSVEELEIENAALKQLLSSYSENMSTYDSFHKKVKTSLKHYLSTLKREINQQESQIKKDYENKIEQLYKDNKRLEQQVGSLKSRWDALVESAKKRREDQKSSSSAD
;
A
#
# COMPACT_ATOMS: atom_id res chain seq x y z
N MET A 1 28.76 -0.47 -19.80
CA MET A 1 27.91 -0.21 -18.61
C MET A 1 26.48 -0.15 -19.08
N VAL A 2 25.54 -0.77 -18.37
CA VAL A 2 24.11 -0.68 -18.71
C VAL A 2 23.61 0.69 -18.26
N SER A 3 23.00 1.46 -19.15
CA SER A 3 22.49 2.79 -18.81
C SER A 3 21.28 2.65 -17.89
N LEU A 4 21.12 3.58 -16.94
CA LEU A 4 19.91 3.65 -16.11
C LEU A 4 18.66 3.84 -16.97
N LEU A 5 18.80 4.53 -18.11
CA LEU A 5 17.74 4.72 -19.09
C LEU A 5 17.27 3.39 -19.69
N ASP A 6 18.20 2.51 -20.08
CA ASP A 6 17.88 1.19 -20.63
C ASP A 6 17.10 0.34 -19.61
N THR A 7 17.44 0.45 -18.33
CA THR A 7 16.72 -0.22 -17.24
C THR A 7 15.27 0.27 -17.14
N TYR A 8 15.03 1.58 -17.25
CA TYR A 8 13.68 2.14 -17.22
C TYR A 8 12.87 1.77 -18.47
N ASP A 9 13.50 1.68 -19.64
CA ASP A 9 12.82 1.20 -20.86
C ASP A 9 12.32 -0.25 -20.71
N LEU A 10 13.05 -1.11 -19.98
CA LEU A 10 12.59 -2.45 -19.63
C LEU A 10 11.35 -2.42 -18.73
N VAL A 11 11.32 -1.52 -17.75
CA VAL A 11 10.16 -1.34 -16.85
C VAL A 11 8.94 -0.88 -17.65
N ASP A 12 9.08 0.12 -18.50
CA ASP A 12 7.99 0.62 -19.34
C ASP A 12 7.46 -0.46 -20.29
N LYS A 13 8.35 -1.28 -20.85
CA LYS A 13 7.97 -2.43 -21.68
C LYS A 13 7.23 -3.48 -20.86
N ALA A 14 7.64 -3.74 -19.61
CA ALA A 14 6.96 -4.64 -18.71
C ALA A 14 5.54 -4.15 -18.38
N GLU A 15 5.36 -2.86 -18.07
CA GLU A 15 4.05 -2.26 -17.81
C GLU A 15 3.10 -2.41 -19.02
N ARG A 16 3.60 -2.18 -20.25
CA ARG A 16 2.81 -2.41 -21.47
C ARG A 16 2.36 -3.87 -21.62
N LEU A 17 3.22 -4.84 -21.28
CA LEU A 17 2.88 -6.26 -21.33
C LEU A 17 1.87 -6.67 -20.26
N VAL A 18 1.92 -6.05 -19.07
CA VAL A 18 0.88 -6.23 -18.04
C VAL A 18 -0.48 -5.78 -18.57
N GLY A 19 -0.53 -4.61 -19.24
CA GLY A 19 -1.75 -4.11 -19.90
C GLY A 19 -2.29 -5.02 -21.01
N GLN A 20 -1.40 -5.79 -21.66
CA GLN A 20 -1.76 -6.79 -22.68
C GLN A 20 -2.08 -8.18 -22.09
N HIS A 21 -2.13 -8.32 -20.76
CA HIS A 21 -2.29 -9.59 -20.05
C HIS A 21 -1.21 -10.65 -20.36
N ARG A 22 -0.03 -10.26 -20.85
CA ARG A 22 1.12 -11.15 -21.08
C ARG A 22 1.99 -11.23 -19.82
N LEU A 23 1.39 -11.76 -18.74
CA LEU A 23 1.96 -11.69 -17.37
C LEU A 23 3.31 -12.40 -17.24
N LYS A 24 3.47 -13.55 -17.90
CA LYS A 24 4.73 -14.30 -17.89
C LYS A 24 5.90 -13.51 -18.48
N GLU A 25 5.69 -12.84 -19.61
CA GLU A 25 6.75 -12.02 -20.22
C GLU A 25 7.03 -10.74 -19.42
N ALA A 26 5.98 -10.10 -18.91
CA ALA A 26 6.13 -8.96 -18.01
C ALA A 26 6.97 -9.31 -16.77
N SER A 27 6.73 -10.47 -16.15
CA SER A 27 7.51 -10.93 -14.99
C SER A 27 9.00 -11.11 -15.31
N GLN A 28 9.34 -11.59 -16.51
CA GLN A 28 10.73 -11.76 -16.94
C GLN A 28 11.44 -10.41 -17.10
N LEU A 29 10.76 -9.41 -17.67
CA LEU A 29 11.30 -8.06 -17.82
C LEU A 29 11.49 -7.36 -16.47
N TYR A 30 10.56 -7.48 -15.52
CA TYR A 30 10.76 -6.95 -14.16
C TYR A 30 11.93 -7.63 -13.43
N ALA A 31 12.06 -8.95 -13.57
CA ALA A 31 13.20 -9.69 -12.99
C ALA A 31 14.54 -9.32 -13.64
N GLU A 32 14.53 -8.94 -14.93
CA GLU A 32 15.71 -8.39 -15.60
C GLU A 32 16.03 -6.97 -15.12
N ALA A 33 15.05 -6.08 -15.05
CA ALA A 33 15.22 -4.72 -14.54
C ALA A 33 15.77 -4.71 -13.11
N ALA A 34 15.23 -5.56 -12.22
CA ALA A 34 15.74 -5.73 -10.86
C ALA A 34 17.23 -6.14 -10.83
N ARG A 35 17.63 -7.10 -11.68
CA ARG A 35 19.03 -7.50 -11.82
C ARG A 35 19.92 -6.36 -12.33
N GLN A 36 19.42 -5.50 -13.22
CA GLN A 36 20.16 -4.33 -13.71
C GLN A 36 20.33 -3.25 -12.65
N PHE A 37 19.27 -2.93 -11.89
CA PHE A 37 19.36 -2.03 -10.74
C PHE A 37 20.38 -2.54 -9.71
N LYS A 38 20.36 -3.84 -9.39
CA LYS A 38 21.32 -4.46 -8.45
C LYS A 38 22.77 -4.36 -8.94
N LYS A 39 23.03 -4.46 -10.25
CA LYS A 39 24.37 -4.22 -10.82
C LYS A 39 24.78 -2.75 -10.70
N GLN A 40 23.84 -1.83 -10.86
CA GLN A 40 24.10 -0.39 -10.76
C GLN A 40 24.39 0.06 -9.32
N VAL A 41 23.81 -0.61 -8.31
CA VAL A 41 24.14 -0.39 -6.88
C VAL A 41 25.64 -0.52 -6.66
N SER A 42 26.27 -1.58 -7.19
CA SER A 42 27.72 -1.81 -7.04
C SER A 42 28.60 -0.80 -7.77
N SER A 43 28.05 -0.06 -8.74
CA SER A 43 28.77 0.95 -9.52
C SER A 43 28.62 2.38 -9.03
N SER A 44 27.65 2.64 -8.15
CA SER A 44 27.39 3.99 -7.63
C SER A 44 28.24 4.24 -6.38
N GLU A 45 28.85 5.42 -6.26
CA GLU A 45 29.60 5.81 -5.05
C GLU A 45 28.69 6.47 -4.00
N ASN A 46 27.53 6.99 -4.41
CA ASN A 46 26.63 7.72 -3.52
C ASN A 46 25.71 6.74 -2.75
N LYS A 47 25.78 6.75 -1.42
CA LYS A 47 24.98 5.90 -0.52
C LYS A 47 23.47 6.10 -0.67
N GLU A 48 23.00 7.32 -0.93
CA GLU A 48 21.57 7.60 -1.11
C GLU A 48 21.07 6.95 -2.41
N ILE A 49 21.86 7.06 -3.48
CA ILE A 49 21.55 6.43 -4.77
C ILE A 49 21.58 4.90 -4.63
N GLN A 50 22.58 4.34 -3.92
CA GLN A 50 22.62 2.90 -3.63
C GLN A 50 21.38 2.42 -2.87
N SER A 51 20.93 3.18 -1.87
CA SER A 51 19.73 2.85 -1.09
C SER A 51 18.47 2.88 -1.98
N ALA A 52 18.31 3.93 -2.79
CA ALA A 52 17.19 4.05 -3.72
C ALA A 52 17.17 2.94 -4.78
N LEU A 53 18.33 2.63 -5.40
CA LEU A 53 18.46 1.55 -6.37
C LEU A 53 18.19 0.17 -5.76
N THR A 54 18.58 -0.04 -4.49
CA THR A 54 18.27 -1.27 -3.75
C THR A 54 16.77 -1.41 -3.55
N LEU A 55 16.09 -0.34 -3.11
CA LEU A 55 14.65 -0.32 -2.90
C LEU A 55 13.88 -0.59 -4.21
N LEU A 56 14.32 0.01 -5.32
CA LEU A 56 13.75 -0.26 -6.65
C LEU A 56 13.97 -1.71 -7.08
N SER A 57 15.18 -2.25 -6.91
CA SER A 57 15.48 -3.66 -7.20
C SER A 57 14.55 -4.60 -6.44
N ASP A 58 14.37 -4.37 -5.14
CA ASP A 58 13.52 -5.19 -4.29
C ASP A 58 12.03 -5.09 -4.69
N GLN A 59 11.58 -3.88 -5.01
CA GLN A 59 10.22 -3.64 -5.48
C GLN A 59 9.91 -4.39 -6.79
N TYR A 60 10.81 -4.31 -7.78
CA TYR A 60 10.61 -5.02 -9.05
C TYR A 60 10.79 -6.54 -8.93
N THR A 61 11.62 -7.01 -8.00
CA THR A 61 11.71 -8.44 -7.66
C THR A 61 10.36 -8.95 -7.14
N LYS A 62 9.78 -8.29 -6.13
CA LYS A 62 8.45 -8.65 -5.60
C LYS A 62 7.36 -8.61 -6.68
N ARG A 63 7.35 -7.56 -7.50
CA ARG A 63 6.38 -7.43 -8.59
C ARG A 63 6.49 -8.56 -9.62
N SER A 64 7.72 -9.02 -9.90
CA SER A 64 7.93 -10.17 -10.79
C SER A 64 7.34 -11.47 -10.21
N GLU A 65 7.50 -11.70 -8.90
CA GLU A 65 6.98 -12.88 -8.20
C GLU A 65 5.45 -12.86 -8.12
N GLU A 66 4.86 -11.69 -7.82
CA GLU A 66 3.40 -11.50 -7.81
C GLU A 66 2.78 -11.83 -9.17
N LEU A 67 3.37 -11.35 -10.26
CA LEU A 67 2.88 -11.64 -11.62
C LEU A 67 2.96 -13.14 -11.96
N LEU A 68 3.99 -13.85 -11.47
CA LEU A 68 4.08 -15.31 -11.63
C LEU A 68 2.98 -16.05 -10.86
N VAL A 69 2.63 -15.58 -9.65
CA VAL A 69 1.51 -16.15 -8.87
C VAL A 69 0.17 -15.92 -9.59
N LEU A 70 -0.03 -14.72 -10.13
CA LEU A 70 -1.24 -14.39 -10.91
C LEU A 70 -1.36 -15.24 -12.18
N ASP A 71 -0.26 -15.48 -12.88
CA ASP A 71 -0.24 -16.35 -14.07
C ASP A 71 -0.63 -17.79 -13.71
N ARG A 72 -0.08 -18.34 -12.61
CA ARG A 72 -0.41 -19.68 -12.11
C ARG A 72 -1.86 -19.82 -11.65
N THR A 73 -2.40 -18.81 -10.97
CA THR A 73 -3.79 -18.84 -10.47
C THR A 73 -4.79 -18.76 -11.63
N LYS A 74 -4.50 -17.98 -12.67
CA LYS A 74 -5.33 -17.90 -13.87
C LYS A 74 -5.39 -19.24 -14.62
N ALA A 75 -4.28 -19.97 -14.68
CA ALA A 75 -4.23 -21.30 -15.30
C ALA A 75 -5.02 -22.38 -14.52
N LYS A 76 -5.30 -22.16 -13.23
CA LYS A 76 -5.93 -23.15 -12.34
C LYS A 76 -7.45 -22.98 -12.21
N LEU A 77 -8.06 -21.97 -12.83
CA LEU A 77 -9.52 -21.86 -12.85
C LEU A 77 -10.09 -22.97 -13.74
N PRO A 78 -10.85 -23.94 -13.19
CA PRO A 78 -11.45 -25.00 -13.98
C PRO A 78 -12.41 -24.35 -14.97
N VAL A 79 -12.17 -24.62 -16.26
CA VAL A 79 -13.11 -24.28 -17.33
C VAL A 79 -14.44 -24.92 -16.95
N ALA A 80 -15.41 -24.11 -16.54
CA ALA A 80 -16.75 -24.59 -16.26
C ALA A 80 -17.27 -25.33 -17.50
N PRO A 81 -17.82 -26.54 -17.37
CA PRO A 81 -18.36 -27.26 -18.51
C PRO A 81 -19.44 -26.40 -19.15
N THR A 82 -19.20 -26.01 -20.40
CA THR A 82 -20.14 -25.30 -21.25
C THR A 82 -21.36 -26.18 -21.46
N SER A 83 -22.42 -25.94 -20.69
CA SER A 83 -23.75 -26.49 -20.98
C SER A 83 -24.25 -25.83 -22.27
N SER A 84 -24.26 -26.61 -23.34
CA SER A 84 -24.86 -26.28 -24.62
C SER A 84 -26.35 -26.00 -24.43
N THR A 85 -26.74 -24.73 -24.40
CA THR A 85 -28.13 -24.28 -24.50
C THR A 85 -28.26 -23.40 -25.74
N PRO A 86 -29.18 -23.71 -26.69
CA PRO A 86 -29.26 -23.04 -27.98
C PRO A 86 -29.83 -21.60 -27.91
N PRO A 87 -29.54 -20.74 -28.90
CA PRO A 87 -29.81 -19.32 -28.85
C PRO A 87 -31.26 -19.00 -29.24
N SER A 88 -31.90 -18.14 -28.45
CA SER A 88 -33.16 -17.48 -28.83
C SER A 88 -32.86 -16.04 -29.24
N PRO A 89 -33.28 -15.58 -30.44
CA PRO A 89 -33.03 -14.22 -30.86
C PRO A 89 -34.19 -13.32 -30.43
N THR A 90 -33.91 -12.29 -29.64
CA THR A 90 -34.78 -11.11 -29.64
C THR A 90 -33.96 -9.86 -29.40
N ALA A 91 -33.96 -9.02 -30.43
CA ALA A 91 -33.35 -7.71 -30.46
C ALA A 91 -34.07 -6.72 -29.53
N ARG A 92 -33.33 -5.86 -28.83
CA ARG A 92 -33.23 -4.40 -29.08
C ARG A 92 -32.77 -3.60 -27.85
N THR A 93 -32.07 -2.51 -28.18
CA THR A 93 -31.97 -1.21 -27.50
C THR A 93 -31.23 -1.08 -26.17
N ARG A 94 -29.94 -0.73 -26.30
CA ARG A 94 -29.38 0.60 -25.97
C ARG A 94 -29.99 1.31 -24.76
N HIS A 95 -29.24 1.39 -23.66
CA HIS A 95 -29.07 2.63 -22.89
C HIS A 95 -27.72 2.62 -22.17
N GLU A 96 -26.91 3.61 -22.51
CA GLU A 96 -25.70 4.00 -21.78
C GLU A 96 -26.14 4.63 -20.45
N SER A 97 -25.64 4.10 -19.34
CA SER A 97 -25.56 4.84 -18.08
C SER A 97 -24.30 4.40 -17.33
N SER A 98 -23.27 5.23 -17.46
CA SER A 98 -22.27 5.58 -16.45
C SER A 98 -22.21 4.66 -15.21
N SER A 99 -21.38 3.62 -15.29
CA SER A 99 -21.03 2.81 -14.13
C SER A 99 -19.86 3.45 -13.38
N ILE A 100 -20.19 4.23 -12.35
CA ILE A 100 -19.26 4.76 -11.34
C ILE A 100 -18.64 3.61 -10.49
N SER A 101 -19.17 2.40 -10.64
CA SER A 101 -18.79 1.21 -9.87
C SER A 101 -17.41 0.65 -10.22
N SER A 102 -16.80 1.02 -11.35
CA SER A 102 -15.45 0.58 -11.72
C SER A 102 -14.33 1.42 -11.09
N SER A 103 -14.62 2.64 -10.62
CA SER A 103 -13.60 3.55 -10.07
C SER A 103 -13.29 3.35 -8.58
N LEU A 104 -14.03 2.52 -7.85
CA LEU A 104 -13.72 2.21 -6.43
C LEU A 104 -12.82 0.97 -6.26
N ALA A 105 -12.54 0.22 -7.32
CA ALA A 105 -11.70 -0.97 -7.25
C ALA A 105 -10.19 -0.67 -7.19
N SER A 106 -9.76 0.56 -7.52
CA SER A 106 -8.33 0.97 -7.51
C SER A 106 -7.84 1.57 -6.19
N ALA A 107 -8.68 1.70 -5.16
CA ALA A 107 -8.29 2.30 -3.87
C ALA A 107 -7.97 1.27 -2.76
N ARG A 108 -7.95 -0.03 -3.07
CA ARG A 108 -7.43 -1.05 -2.13
C ARG A 108 -5.96 -1.32 -2.47
N GLY A 109 -5.09 -0.57 -1.81
CA GLY A 109 -3.65 -0.79 -1.81
C GLY A 109 -3.32 -2.25 -1.56
N GLY A 110 -2.35 -2.74 -2.34
CA GLY A 110 -1.85 -4.11 -2.30
C GLY A 110 -1.55 -4.54 -0.87
N THR A 111 -2.24 -5.58 -0.43
CA THR A 111 -1.90 -6.31 0.77
C THR A 111 -0.55 -6.97 0.54
N MET A 112 0.52 -6.42 1.13
CA MET A 112 1.77 -7.15 1.27
C MET A 112 1.48 -8.43 2.06
N SER A 113 1.45 -9.55 1.35
CA SER A 113 1.42 -10.89 1.94
C SER A 113 2.81 -11.19 2.48
N VAL A 114 3.09 -10.72 3.70
CA VAL A 114 4.29 -11.12 4.43
C VAL A 114 4.05 -12.55 4.91
N ASN A 115 4.82 -13.52 4.38
CA ASN A 115 4.85 -14.88 4.91
C ASN A 115 5.49 -14.84 6.32
N LEU A 116 4.65 -14.86 7.37
CA LEU A 116 5.05 -14.83 8.79
C LEU A 116 5.31 -16.23 9.39
N SER A 117 5.49 -17.26 8.58
CA SER A 117 5.62 -18.65 9.06
C SER A 117 6.89 -18.92 9.89
N ASP A 118 7.90 -18.06 9.84
CA ASP A 118 9.21 -18.29 10.50
C ASP A 118 9.51 -17.34 11.68
N THR A 119 8.56 -16.52 12.13
CA THR A 119 8.75 -15.68 13.35
C THR A 119 8.11 -16.32 14.57
N ALA A 120 8.48 -17.57 14.82
CA ALA A 120 8.47 -18.12 16.16
C ALA A 120 9.91 -18.08 16.68
N ILE A 121 10.06 -17.69 17.95
CA ILE A 121 11.30 -17.69 18.75
C ILE A 121 12.13 -16.40 18.66
N LEU A 122 11.77 -15.39 19.46
CA LEU A 122 12.56 -15.00 20.63
C LEU A 122 11.74 -14.02 21.49
N TYR A 123 11.30 -14.48 22.66
CA TYR A 123 10.97 -13.58 23.76
C TYR A 123 12.29 -13.00 24.27
N GLY A 124 12.52 -11.71 24.08
CA GLY A 124 13.73 -11.05 24.54
C GLY A 124 13.70 -9.54 24.32
N ASP A 125 13.55 -8.84 25.44
CA ASP A 125 13.69 -7.40 25.68
C ASP A 125 12.71 -6.42 25.01
N ASP A 126 11.90 -5.85 25.90
CA ASP A 126 11.27 -4.54 25.77
C ASP A 126 12.30 -3.49 25.31
N ASN A 127 11.84 -2.57 24.46
CA ASN A 127 12.35 -1.20 24.31
C ASN A 127 13.09 -0.79 23.01
N THR A 128 13.10 -1.59 21.93
CA THR A 128 13.39 -1.03 20.58
C THR A 128 12.10 -0.74 19.82
N SER A 129 11.50 0.39 20.15
CA SER A 129 10.35 0.99 19.48
C SER A 129 10.71 1.49 18.07
N SER A 130 10.85 0.57 17.11
CA SER A 130 10.85 0.86 15.67
C SER A 130 10.14 -0.24 14.86
N GLY A 131 9.08 -0.82 15.45
CA GLY A 131 8.17 -1.65 14.69
C GLY A 131 7.20 -0.75 13.93
N ASP A 132 7.24 -0.81 12.59
CA ASP A 132 6.24 -0.21 11.70
C ASP A 132 4.82 -0.42 12.29
N PRO A 133 4.00 0.65 12.41
CA PRO A 133 2.63 0.55 12.93
C PRO A 133 1.79 -0.51 12.20
N VAL A 134 2.09 -0.79 10.93
CA VAL A 134 1.45 -1.86 10.15
C VAL A 134 1.80 -3.23 10.72
N THR A 135 3.07 -3.48 11.05
CA THR A 135 3.52 -4.74 11.66
C THR A 135 2.90 -4.95 13.03
N ARG A 136 2.80 -3.89 13.85
CA ARG A 136 2.10 -3.96 15.16
C ARG A 136 0.63 -4.32 14.99
N PHE A 137 -0.04 -3.71 14.01
CA PHE A 137 -1.43 -4.03 13.70
C PHE A 137 -1.59 -5.48 13.20
N GLN A 138 -0.72 -5.94 12.31
CA GLN A 138 -0.76 -7.32 11.82
C GLN A 138 -0.57 -8.34 12.93
N VAL A 139 0.38 -8.13 13.85
CA VAL A 139 0.60 -9.00 15.02
C VAL A 139 -0.62 -8.98 15.95
N ALA A 140 -1.19 -7.80 16.22
CA ALA A 140 -2.38 -7.68 17.06
C ALA A 140 -3.60 -8.38 16.44
N VAL A 141 -3.82 -8.22 15.14
CA VAL A 141 -4.90 -8.87 14.40
C VAL A 141 -4.68 -10.38 14.32
N TYR A 142 -3.46 -10.85 14.06
CA TYR A 142 -3.14 -12.27 14.03
C TYR A 142 -3.39 -12.94 15.38
N ASN A 143 -2.98 -12.31 16.48
CA ASN A 143 -3.24 -12.80 17.82
C ASN A 143 -4.73 -12.78 18.19
N LEU A 144 -5.52 -11.88 17.59
CA LEU A 144 -6.99 -11.87 17.73
C LEU A 144 -7.68 -12.94 16.88
N ILE A 145 -7.19 -13.23 15.67
CA ILE A 145 -7.81 -14.21 14.77
C ILE A 145 -7.43 -15.63 15.17
N ARG A 146 -6.30 -15.81 15.88
CA ARG A 146 -5.92 -17.10 16.45
C ARG A 146 -7.00 -17.53 17.45
N ALA A 147 -7.94 -18.34 16.97
CA ALA A 147 -9.00 -18.90 17.80
C ALA A 147 -8.37 -19.52 19.04
N PRO A 148 -8.95 -19.34 20.24
CA PRO A 148 -8.52 -20.09 21.40
C PRO A 148 -8.50 -21.56 20.98
N ASN A 149 -7.38 -22.25 21.19
CA ASN A 149 -7.24 -23.66 20.92
C ASN A 149 -8.26 -24.41 21.78
N VAL A 150 -9.50 -24.47 21.34
CA VAL A 150 -10.49 -25.40 21.86
C VAL A 150 -9.97 -26.73 21.37
N THR A 151 -9.43 -27.52 22.29
CA THR A 151 -9.04 -28.90 22.08
C THR A 151 -10.33 -29.67 21.76
N ILE A 152 -10.77 -29.60 20.49
CA ILE A 152 -11.87 -30.40 19.96
C ILE A 152 -11.30 -31.82 19.78
N GLY A 153 -11.11 -32.52 20.90
CA GLY A 153 -10.70 -33.92 20.95
C GLY A 153 -11.89 -34.89 20.83
N THR A 154 -13.10 -34.38 20.56
CA THR A 154 -14.30 -35.19 20.41
C THR A 154 -14.59 -35.32 18.92
N GLU A 155 -14.09 -36.41 18.34
CA GLU A 155 -14.33 -36.84 16.96
C GLU A 155 -15.85 -36.93 16.71
N LEU A 156 -16.40 -35.97 15.98
CA LEU A 156 -17.79 -35.97 15.52
C LEU A 156 -17.95 -37.11 14.51
N GLN A 157 -18.40 -38.29 14.97
CA GLN A 157 -18.77 -39.36 14.06
C GLN A 157 -19.97 -38.91 13.19
N PRO A 158 -19.90 -39.10 11.86
CA PRO A 158 -21.02 -38.78 10.96
C PRO A 158 -22.21 -39.66 11.31
N MET A 159 -23.38 -39.04 11.55
CA MET A 159 -24.63 -39.72 11.89
C MET A 159 -24.98 -40.79 10.86
N LYS A 160 -24.67 -42.05 11.17
CA LYS A 160 -25.20 -43.22 10.45
C LYS A 160 -26.62 -43.49 10.95
N GLN A 161 -27.46 -43.91 9.99
CA GLN A 161 -28.90 -44.14 10.09
C GLN A 161 -29.38 -44.68 11.45
N ILE A 162 -30.28 -43.92 12.08
CA ILE A 162 -30.94 -44.26 13.34
C ILE A 162 -31.93 -45.39 13.06
N LYS A 163 -31.55 -46.62 13.39
CA LYS A 163 -32.50 -47.73 13.58
C LYS A 163 -33.25 -47.50 14.90
N PRO A 164 -34.55 -47.82 15.02
CA PRO A 164 -35.27 -47.73 16.28
C PRO A 164 -34.61 -48.69 17.28
N SER A 165 -33.84 -48.13 18.21
CA SER A 165 -33.05 -48.91 19.16
C SER A 165 -33.94 -49.37 20.31
N GLY A 166 -33.90 -50.66 20.65
CA GLY A 166 -34.44 -51.20 21.89
C GLY A 166 -33.64 -50.79 23.13
N LYS A 167 -33.26 -49.50 23.21
CA LYS A 167 -32.58 -48.92 24.36
C LYS A 167 -33.53 -48.87 25.55
N SER A 168 -32.97 -49.09 26.73
CA SER A 168 -33.70 -48.93 27.98
C SER A 168 -34.15 -47.48 28.15
N VAL A 169 -35.27 -47.25 28.84
CA VAL A 169 -35.74 -45.90 29.21
C VAL A 169 -34.66 -45.13 29.98
N GLU A 170 -33.91 -45.82 30.85
CA GLU A 170 -32.82 -45.24 31.63
C GLU A 170 -31.66 -44.74 30.73
N GLU A 171 -31.33 -45.48 29.66
CA GLU A 171 -30.30 -45.05 28.70
C GLU A 171 -30.74 -43.79 27.93
N LEU A 172 -32.02 -43.69 27.59
CA LEU A 172 -32.57 -42.50 26.92
C LEU A 172 -32.57 -41.26 27.83
N GLU A 173 -32.80 -41.44 29.13
CA GLU A 173 -32.71 -40.35 30.11
C GLU A 173 -31.28 -39.81 30.25
N ILE A 174 -30.29 -40.70 30.30
CA ILE A 174 -28.87 -40.32 30.34
C ILE A 174 -28.46 -39.62 29.05
N GLU A 175 -28.86 -40.14 27.89
CA GLU A 175 -28.59 -39.51 26.59
C GLU A 175 -29.23 -38.12 26.49
N ASN A 176 -30.47 -37.96 26.95
CA ASN A 176 -31.15 -36.66 26.98
C ASN A 176 -30.42 -35.66 27.90
N ALA A 177 -29.96 -36.09 29.08
CA ALA A 177 -29.17 -35.27 29.98
C ALA A 177 -27.84 -34.83 29.34
N ALA A 178 -27.14 -35.74 28.67
CA ALA A 178 -25.90 -35.44 27.96
C ALA A 178 -26.13 -34.43 26.81
N LEU A 179 -27.20 -34.60 26.03
CA LEU A 179 -27.58 -33.66 24.96
C LEU A 179 -27.91 -32.27 25.52
N LYS A 180 -28.62 -32.19 26.64
CA LYS A 180 -28.90 -30.91 27.32
C LYS A 180 -27.63 -30.22 27.78
N GLN A 181 -26.67 -30.96 28.36
CA GLN A 181 -25.38 -30.42 28.76
C GLN A 181 -24.61 -29.90 27.55
N LEU A 182 -24.55 -30.68 26.47
CA LEU A 182 -23.87 -30.29 25.23
C LEU A 182 -24.50 -29.02 24.63
N LEU A 183 -25.83 -28.92 24.60
CA LEU A 183 -26.55 -27.75 24.12
C LEU A 183 -26.26 -26.51 24.98
N SER A 184 -26.22 -26.69 26.31
CA SER A 184 -25.83 -25.62 27.25
C SER A 184 -24.40 -25.14 27.00
N SER A 185 -23.44 -26.06 26.84
CA SER A 185 -22.04 -25.72 26.53
C SER A 185 -21.92 -25.01 25.17
N TYR A 186 -22.67 -25.45 24.16
CA TYR A 186 -22.67 -24.80 22.84
C TYR A 186 -23.24 -23.38 22.91
N SER A 187 -24.33 -23.19 23.67
CA SER A 187 -24.92 -21.87 23.89
C SER A 187 -23.97 -20.92 24.62
N GLU A 188 -23.27 -21.40 25.64
CA GLU A 188 -22.26 -20.61 26.36
C GLU A 188 -21.10 -20.23 25.43
N ASN A 189 -20.54 -21.20 24.70
CA ASN A 189 -19.49 -20.95 23.73
C ASN A 189 -19.91 -19.91 22.69
N MET A 190 -21.13 -20.01 22.13
CA MET A 190 -21.65 -19.04 21.18
C MET A 190 -21.70 -17.62 21.77
N SER A 191 -22.17 -17.48 23.02
CA SER A 191 -22.17 -16.20 23.74
C SER A 191 -20.77 -15.63 23.93
N THR A 192 -19.77 -16.48 24.23
CA THR A 192 -18.38 -16.03 24.35
C THR A 192 -17.83 -15.52 23.01
N TYR A 193 -18.09 -16.22 21.90
CA TYR A 193 -17.70 -15.77 20.55
C TYR A 193 -18.36 -14.44 20.18
N ASP A 194 -19.64 -14.26 20.47
CA ASP A 194 -20.34 -13.00 20.23
C ASP A 194 -19.73 -11.84 21.04
N SER A 195 -19.41 -12.07 22.31
CA SER A 195 -18.76 -11.08 23.16
C SER A 195 -17.36 -10.72 22.65
N PHE A 196 -16.61 -11.72 22.16
CA PHE A 196 -15.30 -11.56 21.58
C PHE A 196 -15.37 -10.72 20.30
N HIS A 197 -16.25 -11.08 19.37
CA HIS A 197 -16.46 -10.32 18.13
C HIS A 197 -16.84 -8.86 18.40
N LYS A 198 -17.67 -8.58 19.41
CA LYS A 198 -18.00 -7.21 19.83
C LYS A 198 -16.76 -6.44 20.32
N LYS A 199 -15.89 -7.07 21.11
CA LYS A 199 -14.63 -6.46 21.59
C LYS A 199 -13.68 -6.18 20.42
N VAL A 200 -13.48 -7.15 19.52
CA VAL A 200 -12.65 -6.98 18.31
C VAL A 200 -13.17 -5.83 17.44
N LYS A 201 -14.48 -5.79 17.18
CA LYS A 201 -15.12 -4.73 16.40
C LYS A 201 -14.90 -3.35 17.03
N THR A 202 -15.03 -3.24 18.36
CA THR A 202 -14.81 -1.98 19.08
C THR A 202 -13.36 -1.54 19.03
N SER A 203 -12.42 -2.48 19.21
CA SER A 203 -10.97 -2.23 19.08
C SER A 203 -10.59 -1.75 17.69
N LEU A 204 -11.06 -2.42 16.62
CA LEU A 204 -10.82 -1.98 15.24
C LEU A 204 -11.37 -0.58 14.98
N LYS A 205 -12.58 -0.28 15.47
CA LYS A 205 -13.18 1.06 15.32
C LYS A 205 -12.32 2.13 15.99
N HIS A 206 -11.81 1.85 17.19
CA HIS A 206 -10.91 2.76 17.90
C HIS A 206 -9.59 2.97 17.15
N TYR A 207 -8.97 1.88 16.67
CA TYR A 207 -7.73 1.94 15.92
C TYR A 207 -7.87 2.76 14.62
N LEU A 208 -8.91 2.50 13.83
CA LEU A 208 -9.21 3.28 12.63
C LEU A 208 -9.43 4.77 12.94
N SER A 209 -10.09 5.08 14.06
CA SER A 209 -10.28 6.47 14.51
C SER A 209 -8.95 7.14 14.86
N THR A 210 -8.02 6.41 15.48
CA THR A 210 -6.69 6.91 15.81
C THR A 210 -5.86 7.15 14.55
N LEU A 211 -5.81 6.19 13.63
CA LEU A 211 -5.11 6.36 12.35
C LEU A 211 -5.64 7.57 11.56
N LYS A 212 -6.97 7.75 11.50
CA LYS A 212 -7.57 8.90 10.82
C LYS A 212 -7.11 10.24 11.44
N ARG A 213 -7.03 10.29 12.77
CA ARG A 213 -6.55 11.48 13.48
C ARG A 213 -5.06 11.74 13.22
N GLU A 214 -4.23 10.71 13.21
CA GLU A 214 -2.79 10.82 12.93
C GLU A 214 -2.53 11.32 11.51
N ILE A 215 -3.23 10.78 10.50
CA ILE A 215 -3.15 11.25 9.11
C ILE A 215 -3.50 12.74 9.03
N ASN A 216 -4.64 13.14 9.60
CA ASN A 216 -5.07 14.54 9.59
C ASN A 216 -4.04 15.47 10.28
N GLN A 217 -3.42 15.00 11.36
CA GLN A 217 -2.38 15.76 12.06
C GLN A 217 -1.12 15.91 11.20
N GLN A 218 -0.68 14.84 10.53
CA GLN A 218 0.46 14.89 9.61
C GLN A 218 0.21 15.82 8.43
N GLU A 219 -0.96 15.72 7.78
CA GLU A 219 -1.35 16.61 6.70
C GLU A 219 -1.38 18.08 7.14
N SER A 220 -1.93 18.36 8.32
CA SER A 220 -1.94 19.71 8.90
C SER A 220 -0.53 20.23 9.19
N GLN A 221 0.38 19.38 9.65
CA GLN A 221 1.75 19.76 9.95
C GLN A 221 2.53 20.07 8.66
N ILE A 222 2.41 19.20 7.66
CA ILE A 222 3.02 19.39 6.34
C ILE A 222 2.53 20.69 5.71
N LYS A 223 1.21 20.96 5.78
CA LYS A 223 0.62 22.20 5.28
C LYS A 223 1.25 23.42 5.96
N LYS A 224 1.38 23.40 7.28
CA LYS A 224 2.00 24.48 8.06
C LYS A 224 3.47 24.70 7.68
N ASP A 225 4.21 23.63 7.44
CA ASP A 225 5.62 23.71 7.05
C ASP A 225 5.78 24.34 5.65
N TYR A 226 4.89 24.00 4.70
CA TYR A 226 4.85 24.64 3.39
C TYR A 226 4.43 26.12 3.47
N GLU A 227 3.46 26.47 4.31
CA GLU A 227 3.07 27.87 4.55
C GLU A 227 4.25 28.70 5.08
N ASN A 228 4.98 28.17 6.08
CA ASN A 228 6.20 28.80 6.60
C ASN A 228 7.27 28.95 5.52
N LYS A 229 7.47 27.94 4.67
CA LYS A 229 8.45 27.98 3.59
C LYS A 229 8.09 29.02 2.53
N ILE A 230 6.81 29.13 2.17
CA ILE A 230 6.30 30.15 1.27
C ILE A 230 6.53 31.55 1.86
N GLU A 231 6.22 31.76 3.14
CA GLU A 231 6.45 33.05 3.82
C GLU A 231 7.94 33.44 3.83
N GLN A 232 8.82 32.47 4.10
CA GLN A 232 10.26 32.69 4.06
C GLN A 232 10.73 33.09 2.66
N LEU A 233 10.27 32.39 1.62
CA LEU A 233 10.60 32.74 0.23
C LEU A 233 10.10 34.13 -0.16
N TYR A 234 8.92 34.56 0.32
CA TYR A 234 8.42 35.92 0.11
C TYR A 234 9.33 36.97 0.77
N LYS A 235 9.80 36.73 2.00
CA LYS A 235 10.73 37.63 2.70
C LYS A 235 12.06 37.75 1.95
N ASP A 236 12.60 36.62 1.49
CA ASP A 236 13.85 36.58 0.73
C ASP A 236 13.72 37.26 -0.62
N ASN A 237 12.61 37.04 -1.33
CA ASN A 237 12.34 37.69 -2.61
C ASN A 237 12.24 39.21 -2.44
N LYS A 238 11.50 39.69 -1.43
CA LYS A 238 11.40 41.12 -1.11
C LYS A 238 12.77 41.74 -0.79
N ARG A 239 13.64 41.01 -0.09
CA ARG A 239 15.02 41.45 0.20
C ARG A 239 15.85 41.56 -1.08
N LEU A 240 15.75 40.58 -1.97
CA LEU A 240 16.46 40.60 -3.26
C LEU A 240 15.96 41.74 -4.16
N GLU A 241 14.65 41.98 -4.22
CA GLU A 241 14.06 43.12 -4.94
C GLU A 241 14.63 44.45 -4.45
N GLN A 242 14.77 44.65 -3.13
CA GLN A 242 15.39 45.84 -2.55
C GLN A 242 16.86 45.98 -2.96
N GLN A 243 17.63 44.88 -2.98
CA GLN A 243 19.02 44.88 -3.42
C GLN A 243 19.15 45.23 -4.91
N VAL A 244 18.30 44.64 -5.75
CA VAL A 244 18.21 44.96 -7.18
C VAL A 244 17.88 46.43 -7.38
N GLY A 245 16.92 46.98 -6.64
CA GLY A 245 16.58 48.39 -6.66
C GLY A 245 17.76 49.30 -6.30
N SER A 246 18.51 48.97 -5.24
CA SER A 246 19.71 49.72 -4.83
C SER A 246 20.82 49.67 -5.88
N LEU A 247 21.09 48.50 -6.45
CA LEU A 247 22.07 48.34 -7.52
C LEU A 247 21.68 49.13 -8.77
N LYS A 248 20.40 49.14 -9.13
CA LYS A 248 19.88 49.92 -10.26
C LYS A 248 20.08 51.42 -10.03
N SER A 249 19.74 51.94 -8.85
CA SER A 249 19.98 53.35 -8.51
C SER A 249 21.47 53.72 -8.55
N ARG A 250 22.36 52.83 -8.08
CA ARG A 250 23.82 53.03 -8.16
C ARG A 250 24.32 53.02 -9.60
N TRP A 251 23.78 52.12 -10.42
CA TRP A 251 24.10 52.05 -11.85
C TRP A 251 23.66 53.32 -12.58
N ASP A 252 22.42 53.78 -12.37
CA ASP A 252 21.88 54.98 -12.99
C ASP A 252 22.72 56.22 -12.60
N ALA A 253 23.14 56.32 -11.34
CA ALA A 253 24.05 57.38 -10.88
C ALA A 253 25.43 57.33 -11.56
N LEU A 254 25.96 56.13 -11.80
CA LEU A 254 27.23 55.95 -12.52
C LEU A 254 27.10 56.35 -13.99
N VAL A 255 25.99 55.98 -14.64
CA VAL A 255 25.67 56.34 -16.03
C VAL A 255 25.54 57.86 -16.17
N GLU A 256 24.78 58.51 -15.29
CA GLU A 256 24.63 59.98 -15.31
C GLU A 256 25.95 60.70 -15.01
N SER A 257 26.76 60.19 -14.08
CA SER A 257 28.11 60.72 -13.81
C SER A 257 29.03 60.62 -15.03
N ALA A 258 29.03 59.47 -15.72
CA ALA A 258 29.80 59.27 -16.94
C ALA A 258 29.33 60.17 -18.09
N LYS A 259 28.01 60.36 -18.22
CA LYS A 259 27.41 61.26 -19.21
C LYS A 259 27.81 62.72 -18.95
N LYS A 260 27.70 63.18 -17.70
CA LYS A 260 28.12 64.53 -17.30
C LYS A 260 29.59 64.79 -17.61
N ARG A 261 30.49 63.85 -17.32
CA ARG A 261 31.92 63.97 -17.67
C ARG A 261 32.15 64.14 -19.17
N ARG A 262 31.36 63.49 -20.02
CA ARG A 262 31.45 63.65 -21.49
C ARG A 262 30.93 65.01 -21.94
N GLU A 263 29.88 65.53 -21.32
CA GLU A 263 29.36 66.87 -21.58
C GLU A 263 30.35 67.96 -21.16
N ASP A 264 30.93 67.83 -19.95
CA ASP A 264 31.97 68.72 -19.45
C ASP A 264 33.18 68.76 -20.40
N GLN A 265 33.66 67.59 -20.86
CA GLN A 265 34.76 67.51 -21.85
C GLN A 265 34.43 68.17 -23.20
N LYS A 266 33.21 67.99 -23.70
CA LYS A 266 32.76 68.64 -24.94
C LYS A 266 32.66 70.16 -24.79
N SER A 267 32.22 70.64 -23.64
CA SER A 267 32.12 72.08 -23.36
C SER A 267 33.51 72.73 -23.26
N SER A 268 34.50 72.05 -22.67
CA SER A 268 35.88 72.55 -22.62
C SER A 268 36.56 72.59 -23.99
N SER A 269 36.29 71.62 -24.88
CA SER A 269 36.90 71.58 -26.21
C SER A 269 36.32 72.59 -27.21
N SER A 270 35.18 73.22 -26.89
CA SER A 270 34.53 74.21 -27.77
C SER A 270 34.89 75.65 -27.41
N ALA A 271 35.65 75.87 -26.34
CA ALA A 271 36.05 77.19 -25.86
C ALA A 271 37.49 77.59 -26.25
N ASP A 272 38.27 76.65 -26.79
CA ASP A 272 39.58 76.86 -27.43
C ASP A 272 39.44 76.98 -28.96
#